data_AF-A0A847BKP1-F1
#
_entry.id   AF-A0A847BKP1-F1
#
_cell.length_a   1.000
_cell.length_b   1.000
_cell.length_c   1.000
_cell.angle_alpha   90.00
_cell.angle_beta   90.00
_cell.angle_gamma   90.00
#
_symmetry.space_group_name_H-M   'P 1'
#
loop_
_entity.id
_entity.type
_entity.pdbx_description
1 polymer ?
#
loop_
_entity_poly.entity_id
_entity_poly.type
_entity_poly.pdbx_seq_one_letter_code
_entity_poly.pdbx_strand_id
1 'polypeptide(L)'
;TNPYSYNLGIQGFYFAEEKGIDLFAYNARVFQGANVDRLDRYDHAAFAEYVKDLLDPAELEKALRSGEYKQKQFQGNDYAYELNDVWFIPALRMNGKKLDATGGLGINENELVKFLKKAK
;
A
#
# COMPACT_ATOMS: atom_id res chain seq x y z
N THR A 1 18.68 -8.24 4.64
CA THR A 1 17.21 -8.38 4.72
C THR A 1 16.61 -7.55 3.60
N ASN A 2 15.73 -8.11 2.78
CA ASN A 2 15.07 -7.36 1.71
C ASN A 2 14.18 -6.28 2.37
N PRO A 3 14.40 -4.96 2.16
CA PRO A 3 13.60 -3.91 2.79
C PRO A 3 12.10 -3.99 2.43
N TYR A 4 11.74 -4.77 1.40
CA TYR A 4 10.37 -5.00 0.95
C TYR A 4 9.64 -6.16 1.64
N SER A 5 10.31 -6.92 2.52
CA SER A 5 9.70 -8.07 3.21
C SER A 5 8.92 -7.70 4.47
N TYR A 6 9.00 -6.45 4.93
CA TYR A 6 8.35 -6.03 6.17
C TYR A 6 7.92 -4.56 6.14
N ASN A 7 6.64 -4.32 5.86
CA ASN A 7 6.06 -2.98 5.85
C ASN A 7 4.72 -2.99 6.58
N LEU A 8 4.65 -2.33 7.74
CA LEU A 8 3.44 -2.28 8.57
C LEU A 8 2.28 -1.59 7.86
N GLY A 9 2.55 -0.60 7.01
CA GLY A 9 1.53 0.07 6.19
C GLY A 9 0.85 -0.88 5.21
N ILE A 10 1.61 -1.76 4.55
CA ILE A 10 1.07 -2.76 3.61
C ILE A 10 0.36 -3.89 4.37
N GLN A 11 0.91 -4.35 5.49
CA GLN A 11 0.24 -5.38 6.30
C GLN A 11 -1.08 -4.86 6.88
N GLY A 12 -1.08 -3.63 7.40
CA GLY A 12 -2.29 -2.99 7.89
C GLY A 12 -3.32 -2.70 6.78
N PHE A 13 -2.89 -2.58 5.51
CA PHE A 13 -3.83 -2.44 4.38
C PHE A 13 -4.69 -3.70 4.23
N TYR A 14 -4.11 -4.89 4.37
CA TYR A 14 -4.88 -6.14 4.31
C TYR A 14 -5.78 -6.32 5.53
N PHE A 15 -5.35 -5.88 6.72
CA PHE A 15 -6.24 -5.83 7.89
C PHE A 15 -7.40 -4.86 7.65
N ALA A 16 -7.11 -3.67 7.12
CA ALA A 16 -8.11 -2.67 6.78
C ALA A 16 -9.15 -3.21 5.79
N GLU A 17 -8.70 -3.91 4.75
CA GLU A 17 -9.55 -4.55 3.76
C GLU A 17 -10.50 -5.56 4.40
N GLU A 18 -10.00 -6.42 5.29
CA GLU A 18 -10.82 -7.39 6.01
C GLU A 18 -11.83 -6.76 6.97
N LYS A 19 -11.50 -5.59 7.54
CA LYS A 19 -12.41 -4.82 8.39
C LYS A 19 -13.42 -3.99 7.59
N GLY A 20 -13.31 -3.97 6.26
CA GLY A 20 -14.25 -3.28 5.38
C GLY A 20 -14.22 -1.76 5.53
N ILE A 21 -13.08 -1.19 5.92
CA ILE A 21 -12.93 0.26 6.05
C ILE A 21 -12.53 0.92 4.73
N ASP A 22 -12.67 2.24 4.67
CA ASP A 22 -12.28 3.01 3.49
C ASP A 22 -10.75 2.94 3.27
N LEU A 23 -10.36 2.18 2.25
CA LEU A 23 -8.96 1.97 1.89
C LEU A 23 -8.28 3.22 1.33
N PHE A 24 -9.04 4.16 0.76
CA PHE A 24 -8.46 5.45 0.35
C PHE A 24 -8.13 6.30 1.57
N ALA A 25 -9.03 6.35 2.56
CA ALA A 25 -8.77 7.04 3.83
C ALA A 25 -7.57 6.42 4.57
N TYR A 26 -7.52 5.09 4.63
CA TYR A 26 -6.37 4.36 5.21
C TYR A 26 -5.06 4.67 4.48
N ASN A 27 -5.04 4.56 3.16
CA ASN A 27 -3.83 4.82 2.38
C ASN A 27 -3.36 6.27 2.51
N ALA A 28 -4.29 7.24 2.50
CA ALA A 28 -3.96 8.65 2.73
C ALA A 28 -3.33 8.87 4.11
N ARG A 29 -3.88 8.24 5.16
CA ARG A 29 -3.31 8.32 6.51
C ARG A 29 -1.91 7.71 6.59
N VAL A 30 -1.73 6.50 6.05
CA VAL A 30 -0.41 5.84 6.06
C VAL A 30 0.61 6.63 5.25
N PHE A 31 0.22 7.20 4.11
CA PHE A 31 1.09 8.05 3.31
C PHE A 31 1.52 9.31 4.06
N GLN A 32 0.59 9.99 4.74
CA GLN A 32 0.88 11.13 5.61
C GLN A 32 1.86 10.74 6.73
N GLY A 33 1.59 9.63 7.42
CA GLY A 33 2.43 9.13 8.51
C GLY A 33 3.87 8.85 8.06
N ALA A 34 4.03 8.19 6.91
CA ALA A 34 5.35 7.82 6.40
C ALA A 34 6.16 9.00 5.84
N ASN A 35 5.51 9.94 5.15
CA ASN A 35 6.21 10.96 4.36
C ASN A 35 6.26 12.34 5.01
N VAL A 36 5.33 12.65 5.92
CA VAL A 36 5.22 13.98 6.55
C VAL A 36 5.49 13.89 8.03
N ASP A 37 4.74 13.05 8.74
CA ASP A 37 4.80 12.98 10.21
C ASP A 37 5.97 12.11 10.71
N ARG A 38 6.66 11.41 9.79
CA ARG A 38 7.87 10.59 10.02
C ARG A 38 7.66 9.51 11.08
N LEU A 39 6.49 8.88 11.05
CA LEU A 39 6.18 7.73 11.89
C LEU A 39 7.21 6.61 11.69
N ASP A 40 7.65 6.01 12.79
CA ASP A 40 8.51 4.82 12.72
C ASP A 40 7.72 3.64 12.16
N ARG A 41 8.06 3.25 10.93
CA ARG A 41 7.43 2.17 10.19
C ARG A 41 7.72 0.77 10.74
N TYR A 42 8.52 0.64 11.80
CA TYR A 42 8.83 -0.63 12.46
C TYR A 42 8.20 -0.74 13.86
N ASP A 43 7.71 0.36 14.44
CA ASP A 43 7.02 0.36 15.73
C ASP A 43 5.53 0.04 15.53
N HIS A 44 5.11 -1.12 16.02
CA HIS A 44 3.75 -1.62 15.85
C HIS A 44 2.74 -0.85 16.69
N ALA A 45 3.12 -0.50 17.92
CA ALA A 45 2.23 0.19 18.84
C ALA A 45 2.05 1.64 18.38
N ALA A 46 3.15 2.31 18.03
CA ALA A 46 3.08 3.66 17.47
C ALA A 46 2.29 3.68 16.15
N PHE A 47 2.49 2.69 15.28
CA PHE A 47 1.73 2.57 14.04
C PHE A 47 0.23 2.38 14.28
N ALA A 48 -0.14 1.45 15.16
CA ALA A 48 -1.54 1.17 15.44
C ALA A 48 -2.25 2.38 16.08
N GLU A 49 -1.58 3.06 17.01
CA GLU A 49 -2.08 4.29 17.63
C GLU A 49 -2.28 5.42 16.61
N TYR A 50 -1.39 5.54 15.61
CA TYR A 50 -1.46 6.59 14.60
C TYR A 50 -2.68 6.47 13.66
N VAL A 51 -3.19 5.25 13.47
CA VAL A 51 -4.36 4.97 12.60
C VAL A 51 -5.63 4.65 13.41
N LYS A 52 -5.65 4.92 14.71
CA LYS A 52 -6.70 4.49 15.65
C LYS A 52 -8.12 5.03 15.39
N ASP A 53 -8.24 6.09 14.60
CA ASP A 53 -9.52 6.65 14.17
C ASP A 53 -10.12 5.89 12.97
N LEU A 54 -9.31 5.06 12.31
CA LEU A 54 -9.74 4.18 11.22
C LEU A 54 -9.86 2.72 11.67
N LEU A 55 -9.02 2.30 12.63
CA LEU A 55 -8.85 0.91 13.04
C LEU A 55 -8.78 0.78 14.55
N ASP A 56 -9.26 -0.34 15.10
CA ASP A 56 -9.00 -0.66 16.51
C ASP A 56 -7.48 -0.89 16.71
N PRO A 57 -6.80 -0.08 17.55
CA PRO A 57 -5.35 -0.14 17.68
C PRO A 57 -4.88 -1.44 18.34
N ALA A 58 -5.65 -2.01 19.27
CA ALA A 58 -5.26 -3.23 19.97
C ALA A 58 -5.39 -4.46 19.05
N GLU A 59 -6.45 -4.53 18.26
CA GLU A 59 -6.62 -5.59 17.27
C GLU A 59 -5.56 -5.50 16.16
N LEU A 60 -5.30 -4.30 15.65
CA LEU A 60 -4.29 -4.07 14.62
C LEU A 60 -2.88 -4.42 15.13
N GLU A 61 -2.48 -3.93 16.31
CA GLU A 61 -1.17 -4.25 16.87
C GLU A 61 -0.98 -5.77 17.02
N LYS A 62 -1.99 -6.45 17.57
CA LYS A 62 -1.97 -7.91 17.72
C LYS A 62 -1.79 -8.62 16.37
N ALA A 63 -2.53 -8.21 15.35
CA ALA A 63 -2.48 -8.84 14.03
C ALA A 63 -1.17 -8.55 13.28
N LEU A 64 -0.59 -7.37 13.43
CA LEU A 64 0.73 -7.05 12.88
C LEU A 64 1.83 -7.88 13.55
N ARG A 65 1.77 -8.02 14.89
CA ARG A 65 2.76 -8.81 15.65
C ARG A 65 2.67 -10.31 15.39
N SER A 66 1.47 -10.85 15.17
CA SER A 66 1.29 -12.27 14.83
C SER A 66 1.95 -12.64 13.49
N GLY A 67 2.15 -11.65 12.61
CA GLY A 67 2.67 -11.84 11.27
C GLY A 67 1.64 -12.42 10.30
N GLU A 68 0.37 -12.42 10.66
CA GLU A 68 -0.76 -12.90 9.85
C GLU A 68 -0.74 -12.33 8.42
N TYR A 69 -0.44 -11.05 8.27
CA TYR A 69 -0.44 -10.37 6.97
C TYR A 69 0.91 -10.41 6.23
N LYS A 70 1.95 -11.02 6.79
CA LYS A 70 3.25 -11.15 6.12
C LYS A 70 3.11 -11.95 4.82
N GLN A 71 2.38 -13.06 4.86
CA GLN A 71 2.19 -13.90 3.68
C GLN A 71 1.40 -13.17 2.58
N LYS A 72 0.36 -12.40 2.95
CA LYS A 72 -0.38 -11.56 2.00
C LYS A 72 0.49 -10.46 1.40
N GLN A 73 1.37 -9.85 2.20
CA GLN A 73 2.36 -8.90 1.68
C GLN A 73 3.27 -9.54 0.64
N PHE A 74 3.81 -10.75 0.90
CA PHE A 74 4.63 -11.46 -0.09
C PHE A 74 3.86 -11.77 -1.37
N GLN A 75 2.65 -12.31 -1.25
CA GLN A 75 1.80 -12.62 -2.40
C GLN A 75 1.45 -11.37 -3.22
N GLY A 76 1.16 -10.25 -2.56
CA GLY A 76 0.92 -8.97 -3.23
C GLY A 76 2.16 -8.43 -3.94
N ASN A 77 3.34 -8.56 -3.33
CA ASN A 77 4.61 -8.20 -3.95
C ASN A 77 4.89 -9.07 -5.18
N ASP A 78 4.75 -10.40 -5.07
CA ASP A 78 4.94 -11.32 -6.21
C ASP A 78 3.95 -10.98 -7.33
N TYR A 79 2.69 -10.71 -6.98
CA TYR A 79 1.68 -10.30 -7.95
C TYR A 79 2.06 -9.01 -8.68
N ALA A 80 2.55 -7.99 -7.97
CA ALA A 80 2.95 -6.73 -8.58
C ALA A 80 4.24 -6.86 -9.41
N TYR A 81 5.30 -7.41 -8.82
CA TYR A 81 6.65 -7.37 -9.38
C TYR A 81 6.90 -8.51 -10.37
N GLU A 82 6.54 -9.74 -10.01
CA GLU A 82 6.84 -10.92 -10.82
C GLU A 82 5.75 -11.21 -11.87
N LEU A 83 4.48 -10.98 -11.53
CA LEU A 83 3.37 -11.33 -12.42
C LEU A 83 2.86 -10.15 -13.27
N ASN A 84 3.11 -8.91 -12.84
CA ASN A 84 2.59 -7.70 -13.51
C ASN A 84 3.66 -6.73 -14.02
N ASP A 85 4.94 -7.08 -13.86
CA ASP A 85 6.12 -6.30 -14.29
C ASP A 85 6.13 -4.86 -13.76
N VAL A 86 5.69 -4.63 -12.51
CA VAL A 86 5.67 -3.27 -11.93
C VAL A 86 7.07 -2.86 -11.51
N TRP A 87 7.76 -2.03 -12.29
CA TRP A 87 9.10 -1.54 -11.91
C TRP A 87 9.07 -0.21 -11.15
N PHE A 88 8.05 0.61 -11.38
CA PHE A 88 7.90 1.93 -10.77
C PHE A 88 6.46 2.16 -10.34
N ILE A 89 6.29 2.84 -9.21
CA ILE A 89 4.99 3.24 -8.67
C ILE A 89 4.79 4.76 -8.77
N PRO A 90 3.55 5.25 -8.98
CA PRO A 90 2.31 4.48 -9.17
C PRO A 90 2.29 3.68 -10.49
N ALA A 91 1.58 2.56 -10.49
CA ALA A 91 1.40 1.66 -11.63
C ALA A 91 -0.09 1.34 -11.80
N LEU A 92 -0.63 1.52 -13.00
CA LEU A 92 -2.03 1.37 -13.33
C LEU A 92 -2.23 0.21 -14.31
N ARG A 93 -3.26 -0.60 -14.06
CA ARG A 93 -3.65 -1.75 -14.87
C ARG A 93 -5.16 -1.69 -15.11
N MET A 94 -5.59 -1.76 -16.38
CA MET A 94 -7.01 -1.75 -16.74
C MET A 94 -7.21 -2.40 -18.11
N ASN A 95 -8.12 -3.37 -18.22
CA ASN A 95 -8.49 -4.05 -19.48
C ASN A 95 -7.28 -4.50 -20.33
N GLY A 96 -6.29 -5.12 -19.69
CA GLY A 96 -5.07 -5.61 -20.35
C GLY A 96 -4.08 -4.51 -20.77
N LYS A 97 -4.34 -3.24 -20.42
CA LYS A 97 -3.42 -2.11 -20.62
C LYS A 97 -2.65 -1.81 -19.34
N LYS A 98 -1.41 -1.34 -19.52
CA LYS A 98 -0.49 -0.94 -18.45
C LYS A 98 -0.09 0.53 -18.62
N LEU A 99 0.01 1.27 -17.51
CA LEU A 99 0.66 2.56 -17.44
C LEU A 99 1.46 2.62 -16.14
N ASP A 100 2.77 2.68 -16.25
CA ASP A 100 3.69 2.78 -15.12
C ASP A 100 4.30 4.17 -15.04
N ALA A 101 4.63 4.60 -13.82
CA ALA A 101 5.47 5.75 -13.60
C ALA A 101 6.86 5.56 -14.23
N THR A 102 7.59 6.66 -14.43
CA THR A 102 9.01 6.63 -14.77
C THR A 102 9.84 6.81 -13.50
N GLY A 103 11.01 6.16 -13.37
CA GLY A 103 11.85 6.29 -12.18
C GLY A 103 12.10 7.74 -11.76
N GLY A 104 11.69 8.09 -10.54
CA GLY A 104 11.82 9.44 -9.97
C GLY A 104 10.74 10.45 -10.40
N LEU A 105 9.80 10.04 -11.26
CA LEU A 105 8.69 10.87 -11.74
C LEU A 105 7.35 10.17 -11.49
N GLY A 106 6.30 10.92 -11.17
CA GLY A 106 4.95 10.37 -11.11
C GLY A 106 4.34 10.12 -12.50
N ILE A 107 3.07 9.72 -12.51
CA ILE A 107 2.22 9.76 -13.71
C ILE A 107 1.58 11.15 -13.78
N ASN A 108 1.72 11.85 -14.90
CA ASN A 108 1.06 13.14 -15.08
C ASN A 108 -0.39 13.00 -15.60
N GLU A 109 -1.17 14.08 -15.47
CA GLU A 109 -2.59 14.09 -15.85
C GLU A 109 -2.81 13.75 -17.33
N ASN A 110 -1.95 14.24 -18.23
CA ASN A 110 -2.07 13.96 -19.65
C ASN A 110 -1.84 12.48 -19.99
N GLU A 111 -0.89 11.83 -19.30
CA GLU A 111 -0.65 10.39 -19.42
C GLU A 111 -1.86 9.59 -18.92
N LEU A 112 -2.40 9.96 -17.76
CA LEU A 112 -3.58 9.34 -17.18
C LEU A 112 -4.79 9.45 -18.12
N VAL A 113 -5.08 10.64 -18.64
CA VAL A 113 -6.19 10.87 -19.59
C VAL A 113 -6.03 10.02 -20.85
N LYS A 114 -4.81 9.92 -21.40
CA LYS A 114 -4.51 9.08 -22.56
C LYS A 114 -4.71 7.60 -22.25
N PHE A 115 -4.29 7.14 -21.06
CA PHE A 115 -4.46 5.77 -20.62
C PHE A 115 -5.94 5.41 -20.47
N LEU A 116 -6.72 6.23 -19.77
CA LEU A 116 -8.15 5.99 -19.57
C LEU A 116 -8.94 5.97 -20.90
N LYS A 117 -8.52 6.76 -21.90
CA LYS A 117 -9.14 6.70 -23.24
C LYS A 117 -8.82 5.40 -23.99
N LYS A 118 -7.62 4.85 -23.80
CA LYS A 118 -7.15 3.63 -24.49
C LYS A 118 -7.55 2.33 -23.78
N ALA A 119 -7.85 2.41 -22.49
CA ALA A 119 -8.17 1.27 -21.63
C ALA A 119 -9.68 1.04 -21.47
N LYS A 120 -10.52 1.88 -22.09
CA LYS A 120 -11.97 1.64 -22.20
C LYS A 120 -12.29 0.52 -23.18
#